data_AF-A0A482ZNR6-F1
#
_entry.id   AF-A0A482ZNR6-F1
#
_cell.length_a   1.000
_cell.length_b   1.000
_cell.length_c   1.000
_cell.angle_alpha   90.00
_cell.angle_beta   90.00
_cell.angle_gamma   90.00
#
_symmetry.space_group_name_H-M   'P 1'
#
loop_
_entity.id
_entity.type
_entity.pdbx_description
1 polymer ?
#
loop_
_entity_poly.entity_id
_entity_poly.type
_entity_poly.pdbx_seq_one_letter_code
_entity_poly.pdbx_strand_id
1 'polypeptide(L)'
;MEDNLQNIMNEMTAAVQDKYPEDSFRRLFWEHQLEALKTKESRQIRWPPAIIKWCLHLKYLSSGSYNALRSTLLVLPSERTLRDYTHFVKAGIGFKKQDNDQLLKEVDVTNERERHVVLMWDEMKIKNDLVYDKHSCEIVGFTNIGEINNTLDTYEYQCKHPDSNMPREVATHTYVGFYGAGIVHQSRVSLRSICY
;
A
#
# COMPACT_ATOMS: atom_id res chain seq x y z
N MET A 1 -16.57 28.32 -16.49
CA MET A 1 -16.29 27.04 -17.18
C MET A 1 -17.11 25.91 -16.57
N GLU A 2 -17.22 25.87 -15.24
CA GLU A 2 -18.08 24.94 -14.48
C GLU A 2 -19.56 24.99 -14.92
N ASP A 3 -20.15 26.19 -15.09
CA ASP A 3 -21.56 26.32 -15.52
C ASP A 3 -21.83 25.68 -16.89
N ASN A 4 -20.88 25.77 -17.82
CA ASN A 4 -21.01 25.15 -19.15
C ASN A 4 -20.89 23.63 -19.08
N LEU A 5 -19.98 23.11 -18.24
CA LEU A 5 -19.81 21.67 -18.05
C LEU A 5 -21.06 21.06 -17.40
N GLN A 6 -21.62 21.75 -16.40
CA GLN A 6 -22.82 21.31 -15.69
C GLN A 6 -24.03 21.21 -16.62
N ASN A 7 -24.21 22.20 -17.51
CA ASN A 7 -25.29 22.18 -18.50
C ASN A 7 -25.14 21.01 -19.47
N ILE A 8 -23.93 20.80 -20.03
CA ILE A 8 -23.64 19.67 -20.93
C ILE A 8 -23.92 18.33 -20.25
N MET A 9 -23.51 18.18 -18.98
CA MET A 9 -23.73 16.93 -18.26
C MET A 9 -25.21 16.69 -17.95
N ASN A 10 -25.98 17.73 -17.63
CA ASN A 10 -27.42 17.59 -17.43
C ASN A 10 -28.14 17.15 -18.73
N GLU A 11 -27.78 17.73 -19.87
CA GLU A 11 -28.34 17.36 -21.18
C GLU A 11 -28.06 15.89 -21.54
N MET A 12 -26.83 15.44 -21.30
CA MET A 12 -26.40 14.06 -21.62
C MET A 12 -26.89 13.00 -20.62
N THR A 13 -27.50 13.40 -19.51
CA THR A 13 -27.91 12.47 -18.44
C THR A 13 -28.92 11.44 -18.92
N ALA A 14 -29.94 11.86 -19.68
CA ALA A 14 -30.96 10.95 -20.20
C ALA A 14 -30.36 9.88 -21.13
N ALA A 15 -29.40 10.27 -21.98
CA ALA A 15 -28.72 9.34 -22.88
C ALA A 15 -27.82 8.34 -22.14
N VAL A 16 -27.19 8.77 -21.05
CA VAL A 16 -26.35 7.89 -20.21
C VAL A 16 -27.22 6.90 -19.43
N GLN A 17 -28.37 7.34 -18.91
CA GLN A 17 -29.30 6.49 -18.17
C GLN A 17 -29.96 5.42 -19.05
N ASP A 18 -30.27 5.75 -20.31
CA ASP A 18 -30.80 4.79 -21.29
C ASP A 18 -29.75 3.75 -21.71
N LYS A 19 -28.49 4.19 -21.88
CA LYS A 19 -27.40 3.34 -22.39
C LYS A 19 -26.81 2.39 -21.35
N TYR A 20 -26.81 2.77 -20.07
CA TYR A 20 -26.13 2.00 -19.01
C TYR A 20 -27.10 1.58 -17.89
N PRO A 21 -27.06 0.31 -17.47
CA PRO A 21 -27.90 -0.18 -16.37
C PRO A 21 -27.51 0.48 -15.04
N GLU A 22 -28.44 0.46 -14.07
CA GLU A 22 -28.29 1.09 -12.75
C GLU A 22 -27.05 0.63 -11.99
N ASP A 23 -26.74 -0.66 -12.03
CA ASP A 23 -25.59 -1.24 -11.33
C ASP A 23 -24.24 -1.02 -12.04
N SER A 24 -24.23 -0.31 -13.19
CA SER A 24 -23.00 -0.07 -13.92
C SER A 24 -22.15 1.02 -13.27
N PHE A 25 -20.84 0.75 -13.13
CA PHE A 25 -19.87 1.76 -12.69
C PHE A 25 -19.92 3.04 -13.52
N ARG A 26 -20.25 2.95 -14.82
CA ARG A 26 -20.31 4.11 -15.72
C ARG A 26 -21.44 5.07 -15.34
N ARG A 27 -22.60 4.52 -14.95
CA ARG A 27 -23.75 5.30 -14.51
C ARG A 27 -23.50 5.89 -13.12
N LEU A 28 -23.01 5.07 -12.19
CA LEU A 28 -22.61 5.53 -10.85
C LEU A 28 -21.55 6.64 -10.90
N PHE A 29 -20.55 6.51 -11.77
CA PHE A 29 -19.55 7.55 -11.97
C PHE A 29 -20.17 8.85 -12.48
N TRP A 30 -21.05 8.76 -13.48
CA TRP A 30 -21.72 9.93 -14.06
C TRP A 30 -22.59 10.68 -13.05
N GLU A 31 -23.40 9.95 -12.30
CA GLU A 31 -24.30 10.51 -11.27
C GLU A 31 -23.49 11.24 -10.17
N HIS A 32 -22.39 10.66 -9.72
CA HIS A 32 -21.54 11.32 -8.73
C HIS A 32 -20.72 12.49 -9.30
N GLN A 33 -20.33 12.48 -10.58
CA GLN A 33 -19.74 13.67 -11.20
C GLN A 33 -20.75 14.83 -11.22
N LEU A 34 -22.02 14.56 -11.54
CA LEU A 34 -23.10 15.55 -11.51
C LEU A 34 -23.36 16.08 -10.11
N GLU A 35 -23.43 15.20 -9.11
CA GLU A 35 -23.58 15.57 -7.70
C GLU A 35 -22.41 16.44 -7.24
N ALA A 36 -21.19 16.06 -7.61
CA ALA A 36 -19.99 16.79 -7.26
C ALA A 36 -19.93 18.19 -7.88
N LEU A 37 -20.44 18.37 -9.11
CA LEU A 37 -20.55 19.67 -9.77
C LEU A 37 -21.68 20.53 -9.20
N LYS A 38 -22.78 19.92 -8.75
CA LYS A 38 -23.88 20.64 -8.08
C LYS A 38 -23.49 21.14 -6.70
N THR A 39 -22.58 20.43 -6.03
CA THR A 39 -22.16 20.74 -4.67
C THR A 39 -21.14 21.87 -4.68
N LYS A 40 -21.47 23.00 -4.05
CA LYS A 40 -20.55 24.16 -3.95
C LYS A 40 -19.26 23.84 -3.20
N GLU A 41 -19.28 22.87 -2.29
CA GLU A 41 -18.14 22.53 -1.46
C GLU A 41 -17.69 21.08 -1.65
N SER A 42 -16.49 20.91 -2.19
CA SER A 42 -15.90 19.58 -2.45
C SER A 42 -15.71 18.72 -1.19
N ARG A 43 -15.72 19.32 -0.01
CA ARG A 43 -15.62 18.64 1.30
C ARG A 43 -16.91 17.91 1.70
N GLN A 44 -18.04 18.28 1.13
CA GLN A 44 -19.36 17.73 1.48
C GLN A 44 -19.74 16.49 0.66
N ILE A 45 -18.92 16.12 -0.34
CA ILE A 45 -19.19 14.99 -1.22
C ILE A 45 -18.76 13.69 -0.53
N ARG A 46 -19.72 12.79 -0.34
CA ARG A 46 -19.44 11.43 0.14
C ARG A 46 -19.21 10.49 -1.03
N TRP A 47 -17.95 10.17 -1.28
CA TRP A 47 -17.56 9.27 -2.36
C TRP A 47 -17.97 7.82 -2.08
N PRO A 48 -18.57 7.10 -3.05
CA PRO A 48 -18.86 5.69 -2.91
C PRO A 48 -17.56 4.87 -2.96
N PRO A 49 -17.51 3.69 -2.31
CA PRO A 49 -16.31 2.84 -2.26
C PRO A 49 -15.77 2.45 -3.65
N ALA A 50 -16.65 2.22 -4.63
CA ALA A 50 -16.26 1.84 -5.99
C ALA A 50 -15.42 2.94 -6.68
N ILE A 51 -15.81 4.21 -6.54
CA ILE A 51 -15.06 5.34 -7.10
C ILE A 51 -13.73 5.51 -6.38
N ILE A 52 -13.69 5.36 -5.05
CA ILE A 52 -12.45 5.42 -4.28
C ILE A 52 -11.47 4.34 -4.74
N LYS A 53 -11.92 3.09 -4.87
CA LYS A 53 -11.08 1.98 -5.37
C LYS A 53 -10.54 2.25 -6.77
N TRP A 54 -11.37 2.78 -7.68
CA TRP A 54 -10.93 3.15 -9.02
C TRP A 54 -9.91 4.30 -9.01
N CYS A 55 -10.14 5.34 -8.20
CA CYS A 55 -9.21 6.46 -8.06
C CYS A 55 -7.87 6.02 -7.45
N LEU A 56 -7.89 5.12 -6.47
CA LEU A 56 -6.69 4.51 -5.91
C LEU A 56 -5.92 3.75 -6.97
N HIS A 57 -6.59 2.92 -7.76
CA HIS A 57 -5.97 2.19 -8.87
C HIS A 57 -5.29 3.14 -9.86
N LEU A 58 -5.98 4.22 -10.29
CA LEU A 58 -5.39 5.24 -11.14
C LEU A 58 -4.16 5.92 -10.51
N LYS A 59 -4.24 6.25 -9.22
CA LYS A 59 -3.14 6.89 -8.49
C LYS A 59 -1.91 5.98 -8.40
N TYR A 60 -2.12 4.68 -8.20
CA TYR A 60 -1.05 3.68 -8.16
C TYR A 60 -0.39 3.49 -9.54
N LEU A 61 -1.16 3.58 -10.63
CA LEU A 61 -0.60 3.55 -11.99
C LEU A 61 0.24 4.79 -12.30
N SER A 62 -0.30 5.99 -12.01
CA SER A 62 0.43 7.24 -12.23
C SER A 62 -0.14 8.36 -11.37
N SER A 63 0.66 8.78 -10.39
CA SER A 63 0.29 9.87 -9.48
C SER A 63 0.15 11.22 -10.18
N GLY A 64 0.98 11.46 -11.21
CA GLY A 64 0.96 12.69 -12.02
C GLY A 64 -0.24 12.75 -12.96
N SER A 65 -0.57 11.64 -13.62
CA SER A 65 -1.76 11.57 -14.49
C SER A 65 -3.04 11.76 -13.70
N TYR A 66 -3.13 11.20 -12.48
CA TYR A 66 -4.26 11.43 -11.59
C TYR A 66 -4.44 12.92 -11.27
N ASN A 67 -3.36 13.61 -10.94
CA ASN A 67 -3.40 15.04 -10.60
C ASN A 67 -3.77 15.90 -11.81
N ALA A 68 -3.29 15.55 -13.00
CA ALA A 68 -3.67 16.22 -14.24
C ALA A 68 -5.16 16.02 -14.57
N LEU A 69 -5.69 14.80 -14.44
CA LEU A 69 -7.12 14.53 -14.67
C LEU A 69 -8.02 15.29 -13.70
N ARG A 70 -7.62 15.34 -12.43
CA ARG A 70 -8.34 16.04 -11.36
C ARG A 70 -8.34 17.56 -11.55
N SER A 71 -7.28 18.14 -12.10
CA SER A 71 -7.17 19.60 -12.29
C SER A 71 -7.83 20.09 -13.58
N THR A 72 -8.02 19.22 -14.58
CA THR A 72 -8.43 19.64 -15.93
C THR A 72 -9.86 19.26 -16.29
N LEU A 73 -10.29 18.05 -15.99
CA LEU A 73 -11.50 17.46 -16.62
C LEU A 73 -12.50 16.88 -15.63
N LEU A 74 -12.05 16.26 -14.54
CA LEU A 74 -12.89 15.44 -13.68
C LEU A 74 -12.90 15.95 -12.24
N VAL A 75 -14.07 15.92 -11.60
CA VAL A 75 -14.17 16.16 -10.16
C VAL A 75 -13.83 14.86 -9.44
N LEU A 76 -12.60 14.76 -8.94
CA LEU A 76 -12.09 13.56 -8.29
C LEU A 76 -11.78 13.79 -6.79
N PRO A 77 -11.80 12.71 -5.98
CA PRO A 77 -11.39 12.75 -4.58
C PRO A 77 -10.04 13.43 -4.38
N SER A 78 -9.90 14.10 -3.23
CA SER A 78 -8.63 14.74 -2.91
C SER A 78 -7.52 13.74 -2.62
N GLU A 79 -6.26 14.14 -2.84
CA GLU A 79 -5.12 13.31 -2.42
C GLU A 79 -5.16 13.01 -0.93
N ARG A 80 -5.65 13.94 -0.12
CA ARG A 80 -5.89 13.71 1.32
C ARG A 80 -6.89 12.59 1.53
N THR A 81 -8.04 12.64 0.84
CA THR A 81 -9.06 11.60 0.92
C THR A 81 -8.48 10.24 0.53
N LEU A 82 -7.77 10.15 -0.60
CA LEU A 82 -7.14 8.89 -1.02
C LEU A 82 -6.12 8.40 0.02
N ARG A 83 -5.30 9.31 0.56
CA ARG A 83 -4.31 8.99 1.59
C ARG A 83 -4.97 8.42 2.84
N ASP A 84 -6.11 8.96 3.27
CA ASP A 84 -6.82 8.46 4.44
C ASP A 84 -7.30 7.00 4.22
N TYR A 85 -7.66 6.63 2.98
CA TYR A 85 -7.98 5.24 2.62
C TYR A 85 -6.74 4.35 2.49
N THR A 86 -5.62 4.84 1.96
CA THR A 86 -4.39 4.02 1.84
C THR A 86 -3.72 3.79 3.19
N HIS A 87 -3.75 4.77 4.08
CA HIS A 87 -3.15 4.68 5.42
C HIS A 87 -4.06 3.99 6.45
N PHE A 88 -5.17 3.39 6.02
CA PHE A 88 -6.01 2.58 6.89
C PHE A 88 -5.23 1.40 7.48
N VAL A 89 -4.43 0.72 6.65
CA VAL A 89 -3.52 -0.34 7.11
C VAL A 89 -2.18 0.29 7.44
N LYS A 90 -1.83 0.35 8.72
CA LYS A 90 -0.49 0.77 9.13
C LYS A 90 0.49 -0.33 8.74
N ALA A 91 1.59 -0.01 8.08
CA ALA A 91 2.72 -0.94 8.00
C ALA A 91 3.32 -1.12 9.40
N GLY A 92 3.89 -2.29 9.70
CA GLY A 92 4.54 -2.55 10.98
C GLY A 92 5.47 -3.75 10.85
N ILE A 93 6.30 -3.93 11.88
CA ILE A 93 7.31 -4.99 11.89
C ILE A 93 6.62 -6.32 12.21
N GLY A 94 7.05 -7.38 11.51
CA GLY A 94 6.58 -8.75 11.74
C GLY A 94 5.23 -9.08 11.13
N PHE A 95 4.71 -10.26 11.47
CA PHE A 95 3.43 -10.75 10.96
C PHE A 95 2.26 -10.17 11.75
N LYS A 96 1.38 -9.45 11.05
CA LYS A 96 0.16 -8.90 11.64
C LYS A 96 -0.96 -9.92 11.54
N LYS A 97 -1.45 -10.35 12.70
CA LYS A 97 -2.57 -11.30 12.78
C LYS A 97 -3.81 -10.80 12.03
N GLN A 98 -4.13 -9.51 12.13
CA GLN A 98 -5.28 -8.92 11.45
C GLN A 98 -5.21 -9.06 9.93
N ASP A 99 -4.04 -8.83 9.35
CA ASP A 99 -3.83 -8.94 7.90
C ASP A 99 -3.94 -10.40 7.46
N ASN A 100 -3.37 -11.33 8.25
CA ASN A 100 -3.48 -12.75 7.99
C ASN A 100 -4.93 -13.27 8.11
N ASP A 101 -5.67 -12.80 9.12
CA ASP A 101 -7.09 -13.14 9.31
C ASP A 101 -7.94 -12.60 8.16
N GLN A 102 -7.60 -11.43 7.60
CA GLN A 102 -8.27 -10.88 6.43
C GLN A 102 -7.95 -11.69 5.16
N LEU A 103 -6.68 -12.05 4.94
CA LEU A 103 -6.28 -12.92 3.84
C LEU A 103 -7.01 -14.27 3.91
N LEU A 104 -7.10 -14.88 5.10
CA LEU A 104 -7.82 -16.14 5.29
C LEU A 104 -9.32 -16.04 4.96
N LYS A 105 -9.95 -14.87 5.12
CA LYS A 105 -11.34 -14.64 4.72
C LYS A 105 -11.50 -14.45 3.21
N GLU A 106 -10.50 -13.88 2.56
CA GLU A 106 -10.53 -13.61 1.12
C GLU A 106 -10.15 -14.83 0.28
N VAL A 107 -9.31 -15.72 0.83
CA VAL A 107 -8.93 -16.96 0.18
C VAL A 107 -10.02 -18.02 0.43
N ASP A 108 -10.91 -18.18 -0.55
CA ASP A 108 -11.86 -19.29 -0.59
C ASP A 108 -11.16 -20.56 -1.11
N VAL A 109 -10.46 -21.27 -0.22
CA VAL A 109 -9.76 -22.51 -0.60
C VAL A 109 -10.77 -23.66 -0.72
N THR A 110 -11.30 -23.82 -1.93
CA THR A 110 -12.21 -24.92 -2.26
C THR A 110 -11.46 -26.22 -2.58
N ASN A 111 -10.22 -26.13 -3.06
CA ASN A 111 -9.41 -27.28 -3.46
C ASN A 111 -8.14 -27.42 -2.62
N GLU A 112 -7.82 -28.65 -2.21
CA GLU A 112 -6.65 -28.95 -1.36
C GLU A 112 -5.31 -28.59 -2.03
N ARG A 113 -5.26 -28.61 -3.37
CA ARG A 113 -4.06 -28.22 -4.12
C ARG A 113 -3.72 -26.74 -3.98
N GLU A 114 -4.72 -25.88 -3.81
CA GLU A 114 -4.56 -24.43 -3.67
C GLU A 114 -3.98 -24.02 -2.30
N ARG A 115 -3.92 -24.96 -1.34
CA ARG A 115 -3.29 -24.73 -0.03
C ARG A 115 -1.77 -24.75 -0.06
N HIS A 116 -1.17 -25.31 -1.11
CA HIS A 116 0.28 -25.44 -1.21
C HIS A 116 0.85 -24.12 -1.72
N VAL A 117 1.47 -23.36 -0.81
CA VAL A 117 2.12 -22.08 -1.12
C VAL A 117 3.61 -22.16 -0.80
N VAL A 118 4.41 -21.43 -1.56
CA VAL A 118 5.84 -21.26 -1.30
C VAL A 118 6.05 -19.87 -0.73
N LEU A 119 6.68 -19.78 0.44
CA LEU A 119 7.09 -18.51 1.02
C LEU A 119 8.51 -18.20 0.54
N MET A 120 8.66 -17.13 -0.24
CA MET A 120 9.95 -16.62 -0.70
C MET A 120 10.17 -15.24 -0.11
N TRP A 121 11.33 -15.03 0.51
CA TRP A 121 11.77 -13.75 1.04
C TRP A 121 13.18 -13.45 0.56
N ASP A 122 13.51 -12.16 0.50
CA ASP A 122 14.85 -11.66 0.21
C ASP A 122 15.09 -10.41 1.07
N GLU A 123 16.35 -10.11 1.36
CA GLU A 123 16.74 -8.97 2.15
C GLU A 123 17.07 -7.77 1.25
N MET A 124 16.49 -6.62 1.56
CA MET A 124 16.77 -5.39 0.83
C MET A 124 17.54 -4.41 1.72
N LYS A 125 18.71 -3.95 1.25
CA LYS A 125 19.46 -2.89 1.91
C LYS A 125 18.76 -1.54 1.72
N ILE A 126 18.29 -0.96 2.82
CA ILE A 126 17.74 0.40 2.86
C ILE A 126 18.82 1.42 3.25
N LYS A 127 18.59 2.69 2.95
CA LYS A 127 19.47 3.78 3.41
C LYS A 127 19.29 3.96 4.93
N ASN A 128 20.40 3.94 5.67
CA ASN A 128 20.39 4.26 7.09
C ASN A 128 20.12 5.75 7.26
N ASP A 129 19.01 6.08 7.92
CA ASP A 129 18.64 7.45 8.26
C ASP A 129 17.74 7.45 9.49
N LEU A 130 17.71 8.55 10.22
CA LEU A 130 16.89 8.71 11.42
C LEU A 130 15.67 9.58 11.09
N VAL A 131 14.49 8.98 11.07
CA VAL A 131 13.22 9.60 10.71
C VAL A 131 12.33 9.71 11.93
N TYR A 132 11.85 10.91 12.22
CA TYR A 132 10.82 11.12 13.25
C TYR A 132 9.43 10.93 12.65
N ASP A 133 8.69 9.93 13.14
CA ASP A 133 7.28 9.76 12.80
C ASP A 133 6.42 10.63 13.75
N LYS A 134 5.88 11.71 13.21
CA LYS A 134 4.99 12.63 13.94
C LYS A 134 3.67 12.00 14.42
N HIS A 135 3.27 10.85 13.85
CA HIS A 135 2.00 10.21 14.18
C HIS A 135 2.13 9.22 15.35
N SER A 136 3.26 8.50 15.44
CA SER A 136 3.58 7.65 16.60
C SER A 136 4.40 8.38 17.67
N CYS A 137 4.97 9.55 17.33
CA CYS A 137 5.95 10.27 18.14
C CYS A 137 7.22 9.45 18.41
N GLU A 138 7.59 8.58 17.47
CA GLU A 138 8.74 7.71 17.58
C GLU A 138 9.86 8.14 16.63
N ILE A 139 11.09 7.88 17.07
CA ILE A 139 12.27 8.02 16.22
C ILE A 139 12.57 6.64 15.63
N VAL A 140 12.43 6.53 14.31
CA VAL A 140 12.63 5.30 13.52
C VAL A 140 13.92 5.43 12.73
N GLY A 141 14.77 4.41 12.69
CA GLY A 141 15.98 4.46 11.86
C GLY A 141 17.06 3.46 12.25
N PHE A 142 17.05 3.01 13.50
CA PHE A 142 17.87 1.88 13.91
C PHE A 142 17.13 0.58 13.66
N THR A 143 17.78 -0.34 12.96
CA THR A 143 17.29 -1.72 12.86
C THR A 143 17.39 -2.34 14.25
N ASN A 144 16.25 -2.61 14.87
CA ASN A 144 16.22 -3.37 16.12
C ASN A 144 16.38 -4.85 15.77
N ILE A 145 17.61 -5.36 15.88
CA ILE A 145 17.95 -6.78 15.67
C ILE A 145 17.64 -7.60 16.94
N GLY A 146 16.98 -7.01 17.94
CA GLY A 146 16.65 -7.66 19.21
C GLY A 146 17.89 -8.17 19.94
N GLU A 147 17.81 -9.40 20.45
CA GLU A 147 18.90 -10.05 21.17
C GLU A 147 19.88 -10.79 20.25
N ILE A 148 19.67 -10.79 18.93
CA ILE A 148 20.48 -11.59 17.99
C ILE A 148 21.96 -11.24 18.11
N ASN A 149 22.30 -9.97 18.29
CA ASN A 149 23.69 -9.57 18.54
C ASN A 149 24.23 -10.16 19.85
N ASN A 150 23.43 -10.13 20.93
CA ASN A 150 23.82 -10.74 22.20
C ASN A 150 24.00 -12.26 22.06
N THR A 151 23.14 -12.92 21.29
CA THR A 151 23.25 -14.36 21.02
C THR A 151 24.50 -14.65 20.18
N LEU A 152 24.78 -13.86 19.13
CA LEU A 152 25.96 -13.99 18.29
C LEU A 152 27.26 -13.75 19.07
N ASP A 153 27.30 -12.73 19.93
CA ASP A 153 28.44 -12.45 20.81
C ASP A 153 28.67 -13.60 21.79
N THR A 154 27.60 -14.17 22.34
CA THR A 154 27.66 -15.35 23.21
C THR A 154 28.20 -16.57 22.45
N TYR A 155 27.74 -16.79 21.21
CA TYR A 155 28.27 -17.85 20.35
C TYR A 155 29.74 -17.64 19.99
N GLU A 156 30.15 -16.42 19.64
CA GLU A 156 31.54 -16.11 19.33
C GLU A 156 32.44 -16.35 20.56
N TYR A 157 31.98 -15.98 21.74
CA TYR A 157 32.67 -16.26 23.00
C TYR A 157 32.83 -17.76 23.25
N GLN A 158 31.76 -18.55 23.04
CA GLN A 158 31.78 -20.02 23.19
C GLN A 158 32.73 -20.70 22.20
N CYS A 159 32.79 -20.22 20.95
CA CYS A 159 33.73 -20.72 19.94
C CYS A 159 35.20 -20.47 20.32
N LYS A 160 35.48 -19.34 20.97
CA LYS A 160 36.84 -18.99 21.45
C LYS A 160 37.22 -19.71 22.75
N HIS A 161 36.25 -20.15 23.55
CA HIS A 161 36.46 -20.78 24.86
C HIS A 161 35.70 -22.12 24.93
N PRO A 162 36.19 -23.17 24.24
CA PRO A 162 35.50 -24.46 24.14
C PRO A 162 35.36 -25.20 25.48
N ASP A 163 36.19 -24.86 26.48
CA ASP A 163 36.17 -25.44 27.83
C ASP A 163 35.16 -24.74 28.78
N SER A 164 34.44 -23.72 28.30
CA SER A 164 33.40 -23.07 29.09
C SER A 164 32.20 -24.01 29.30
N ASN A 165 31.75 -24.15 30.55
CA ASN A 165 30.68 -25.06 30.96
C ASN A 165 29.26 -24.53 30.64
N MET A 166 29.14 -23.68 29.61
CA MET A 166 27.87 -23.06 29.21
C MET A 166 27.07 -24.02 28.31
N PRO A 167 25.74 -24.16 28.51
CA PRO A 167 24.92 -25.01 27.67
C PRO A 167 24.94 -24.52 26.22
N ARG A 168 25.27 -25.41 25.29
CA ARG A 168 25.27 -25.15 23.85
C ARG A 168 23.89 -25.51 23.29
N GLU A 169 23.12 -24.53 22.84
CA GLU A 169 21.98 -24.81 21.99
C GLU A 169 22.50 -25.23 20.61
N VAL A 170 22.22 -26.47 20.22
CA VAL A 170 22.60 -26.99 18.92
C VAL A 170 21.58 -26.51 17.90
N ALA A 171 22.02 -25.86 16.83
CA ALA A 171 21.14 -25.40 15.76
C ALA A 171 20.30 -26.56 15.22
N THR A 172 19.00 -26.54 15.48
CA THR A 172 18.06 -27.60 15.09
C THR A 172 17.61 -27.48 13.64
N HIS A 173 17.80 -26.31 13.01
CA HIS A 173 17.41 -26.02 11.64
C HIS A 173 18.50 -25.20 10.93
N THR A 174 18.93 -25.64 9.76
CA THR A 174 19.90 -24.93 8.91
C THR A 174 19.15 -24.05 7.92
N TYR A 175 19.43 -22.74 7.96
CA TYR A 175 18.94 -21.79 6.97
C TYR A 175 19.94 -21.72 5.82
N VAL A 176 19.51 -22.07 4.60
CA VAL A 176 20.35 -22.00 3.40
C VAL A 176 19.94 -20.76 2.61
N GLY A 177 20.72 -19.69 2.75
CA GLY A 177 20.59 -18.47 1.95
C GLY A 177 21.41 -18.58 0.66
N PHE A 178 20.75 -18.48 -0.49
CA PHE A 178 21.43 -18.37 -1.79
C PHE A 178 21.69 -16.89 -2.10
N TYR A 179 22.95 -16.47 -2.05
CA TYR A 179 23.35 -15.13 -2.51
C TYR A 179 23.56 -15.15 -4.03
N GLY A 180 22.54 -14.74 -4.78
CA GLY A 180 22.66 -14.45 -6.21
C GLY A 180 22.91 -12.96 -6.42
N ALA A 181 24.11 -12.58 -6.84
CA ALA A 181 24.39 -11.22 -7.33
C ALA A 181 23.72 -11.02 -8.70
N GLY A 182 22.41 -10.77 -8.71
CA GLY A 182 21.62 -10.48 -9.89
C GLY A 182 21.47 -8.98 -10.11
N ILE A 183 21.96 -8.48 -11.25
CA ILE A 183 21.65 -7.14 -11.74
C ILE A 183 20.15 -7.11 -12.10
N VAL A 184 19.31 -6.59 -11.21
CA VAL A 184 17.92 -6.30 -11.54
C VAL A 184 17.89 -4.99 -12.31
N HIS A 185 17.53 -5.06 -13.59
CA HIS A 185 17.23 -3.91 -14.42
C HIS A 185 15.95 -3.25 -13.87
N GLN A 186 16.14 -2.32 -12.94
CA GLN A 186 15.03 -1.60 -12.29
C GLN A 186 14.46 -0.59 -13.29
N SER A 187 13.23 -0.83 -13.75
CA SER A 187 12.41 0.21 -14.38
C SER A 187 12.26 1.35 -13.35
N ARG A 188 12.88 2.50 -13.62
CA ARG A 188 12.88 3.68 -12.75
C ARG A 188 11.45 4.06 -12.33
N VAL A 189 11.11 3.88 -11.06
CA VAL A 189 10.14 4.73 -10.37
C VAL A 189 10.94 5.80 -9.66
N SER A 190 11.06 6.96 -10.31
CA SER A 190 11.73 8.13 -9.76
C SER A 190 10.83 8.79 -8.70
N LEU A 191 11.09 8.50 -7.43
CA LEU A 191 10.66 9.37 -6.33
C LEU A 191 11.59 10.58 -6.33
N ARG A 192 11.23 11.63 -7.09
CA ARG A 192 11.85 12.94 -6.95
C ARG A 192 11.43 13.54 -5.60
N SER A 193 12.42 13.78 -4.75
CA SER A 193 12.32 14.70 -3.62
C SER A 193 11.73 16.04 -4.06
N ILE A 194 10.70 16.48 -3.37
CA ILE A 194 10.35 17.90 -3.29
C ILE A 194 10.94 18.37 -1.95
N CYS A 195 12.04 19.10 -2.04
CA CYS A 195 12.60 19.88 -0.95
C CYS A 195 11.68 21.06 -0.64
N TYR A 196 11.55 21.38 0.65
CA TYR A 196 11.74 22.75 1.14
C TYR A 196 12.73 22.68 2.29
#